data_AF-A0AAC9YR93-F1
#
_entry.id   AF-A0AAC9YR93-F1
#
_cell.length_a   1.000
_cell.length_b   1.000
_cell.length_c   1.000
_cell.angle_alpha   90.00
_cell.angle_beta   90.00
_cell.angle_gamma   90.00
#
_symmetry.space_group_name_H-M   'P 1'
#
loop_
_entity.id
_entity.type
_entity.pdbx_description
1 polymer ?
#
loop_
_entity_poly.entity_id
_entity_poly.type
_entity_poly.pdbx_seq_one_letter_code
_entity_poly.pdbx_strand_id
1 'polypeptide(L)'
;MSEIKSLLRSAKEKLAAADIAEIDAEHLFAYVIGISRMDLHNSVKLDATLKSLGDFGVIEDTFAKLISRRAGHEPLQYLTGTAYFRHLEIEVGPGVLVPRPESELLVEAVLTHVKNLEEKVTGEISVIDLGSGSGALALAIATEAPRTRVIAVEKSPEATEWLKKNVAKISENVRVVEGDVADVLPGVKCDIVIANPPYIPNTQSLPRDVAEHEPHIALFGGETGMELPKRFIDAAARLLKSGGVLAIEHTDEQGAAIDAVLSRDFTERD
;
A
#
# COMPACT_ATOMS: atom_id res chain seq x y z
N MET A 1 11.15 14.01 -31.18
CA MET A 1 10.87 15.20 -30.34
C MET A 1 9.51 15.88 -30.63
N SER A 2 9.23 16.37 -31.85
CA SER A 2 7.93 17.05 -32.15
C SER A 2 6.71 16.13 -31.97
N GLU A 3 6.82 14.89 -32.46
CA GLU A 3 5.78 13.87 -32.41
C GLU A 3 5.41 13.47 -30.98
N ILE A 4 6.40 13.24 -30.11
CA ILE A 4 6.20 12.92 -28.68
C ILE A 4 5.51 14.05 -27.93
N LYS A 5 5.87 15.30 -28.21
CA LYS A 5 5.20 16.46 -27.61
C LYS A 5 3.72 16.49 -27.99
N SER A 6 3.40 16.16 -29.25
CA SER A 6 2.01 16.07 -29.70
C SER A 6 1.26 14.91 -29.05
N LEU A 7 1.90 13.74 -28.94
CA LEU A 7 1.34 12.55 -28.30
C LEU A 7 1.03 12.80 -26.82
N LEU A 8 1.99 13.34 -26.06
CA LEU A 8 1.79 13.70 -24.65
C LEU A 8 0.72 14.77 -24.48
N ARG A 9 0.66 15.78 -25.35
CA ARG A 9 -0.40 16.80 -25.30
C ARG A 9 -1.79 16.19 -25.46
N SER A 10 -1.99 15.34 -26.48
CA SER A 10 -3.27 14.66 -26.73
C SER A 10 -3.67 13.77 -25.55
N ALA A 11 -2.69 13.04 -24.97
CA ALA A 11 -2.92 12.23 -23.79
C ALA A 11 -3.33 13.06 -22.56
N LYS A 12 -2.67 14.20 -22.31
CA LYS A 12 -3.01 15.13 -21.24
C LYS A 12 -4.42 15.69 -21.39
N GLU A 13 -4.79 16.13 -22.59
CA GLU A 13 -6.14 16.62 -22.90
C GLU A 13 -7.20 15.55 -22.63
N LYS A 14 -6.93 14.29 -23.02
CA LYS A 14 -7.84 13.17 -22.78
C LYS A 14 -7.99 12.83 -21.30
N LEU A 15 -6.91 12.87 -20.51
CA LEU A 15 -6.98 12.63 -19.06
C LEU A 15 -7.69 13.77 -18.34
N ALA A 16 -7.40 15.02 -18.71
CA ALA A 16 -8.06 16.19 -18.14
C ALA A 16 -9.59 16.16 -18.41
N ALA A 17 -10.01 15.72 -19.60
CA ALA A 17 -11.43 15.54 -19.93
C ALA A 17 -12.13 14.43 -19.13
N ALA A 18 -11.38 13.55 -18.46
CA ALA A 18 -11.88 12.51 -17.57
C ALA A 18 -11.65 12.84 -16.07
N ASP A 19 -11.36 14.10 -15.75
CA ASP A 19 -11.04 14.57 -14.38
C ASP A 19 -9.84 13.86 -13.75
N ILE A 20 -8.84 13.52 -14.57
CA ILE A 20 -7.59 12.88 -14.14
C ILE A 20 -6.42 13.85 -14.32
N ALA A 21 -5.48 13.81 -13.37
CA ALA A 21 -4.28 14.62 -13.41
C ALA A 21 -3.49 14.39 -14.71
N GLU A 22 -3.22 15.48 -15.45
CA GLU A 22 -2.46 15.44 -16.70
C GLU A 22 -1.06 14.81 -16.55
N ILE A 23 -0.50 14.87 -15.33
CA ILE A 23 0.82 14.34 -15.02
C ILE A 23 0.91 12.82 -15.24
N ASP A 24 -0.20 12.09 -15.11
CA ASP A 24 -0.27 10.65 -15.32
C ASP A 24 0.12 10.26 -16.74
N ALA A 25 -0.10 11.14 -17.73
CA ALA A 25 0.36 10.90 -19.10
C ALA A 25 1.90 10.82 -19.19
N GLU A 26 2.62 11.63 -18.41
CA GLU A 26 4.09 11.57 -18.36
C GLU A 26 4.56 10.30 -17.64
N HIS A 27 3.88 9.90 -16.56
CA HIS A 27 4.19 8.67 -15.85
C HIS A 27 3.98 7.43 -16.73
N LEU A 28 2.85 7.34 -17.42
CA LEU A 28 2.54 6.22 -18.32
C LEU A 28 3.46 6.19 -19.53
N PHE A 29 3.81 7.34 -20.11
CA PHE A 29 4.75 7.36 -21.23
C PHE A 29 6.15 6.93 -20.80
N ALA A 30 6.63 7.43 -19.66
CA ALA A 30 7.91 7.04 -19.08
C ALA A 30 7.96 5.53 -18.77
N TYR A 31 6.86 4.97 -18.25
CA TYR A 31 6.67 3.54 -18.03
C TYR A 31 6.80 2.73 -19.33
N VAL A 32 6.10 3.11 -20.41
CA VAL A 32 6.12 2.39 -21.69
C VAL A 32 7.54 2.31 -22.27
N ILE A 33 8.34 3.36 -22.12
CA ILE A 33 9.70 3.40 -22.67
C ILE A 33 10.78 2.99 -21.66
N GLY A 34 10.39 2.58 -20.45
CA GLY A 34 11.30 2.04 -19.43
C GLY A 34 12.27 3.06 -18.82
N ILE A 35 11.84 4.31 -18.61
CA ILE A 35 12.64 5.35 -17.94
C ILE A 35 11.86 6.02 -16.81
N SER A 36 12.55 6.80 -15.97
CA SER A 36 11.85 7.61 -14.97
C SER A 36 11.16 8.83 -15.60
N ARG A 37 10.13 9.36 -14.93
CA ARG A 37 9.51 10.63 -15.34
C ARG A 37 10.53 11.76 -15.43
N MET A 38 11.51 11.81 -14.53
CA MET A 38 12.57 12.83 -14.58
C MET A 38 13.41 12.72 -15.85
N ASP A 39 13.72 11.49 -16.27
CA ASP A 39 14.50 11.23 -17.49
C ASP A 39 13.76 11.64 -18.77
N LEU A 40 12.43 11.69 -18.74
CA LEU A 40 11.62 12.19 -19.85
C LEU A 40 11.98 13.64 -20.24
N HIS A 41 12.42 14.43 -19.26
CA HIS A 41 12.83 15.82 -19.46
C HIS A 41 14.32 15.96 -19.85
N ASN A 42 15.06 14.85 -19.91
CA ASN A 42 16.44 14.81 -20.42
C ASN A 42 16.46 14.40 -21.90
N SER A 43 16.62 15.37 -22.80
CA SER A 43 16.54 15.14 -24.24
C SER A 43 17.56 14.11 -24.76
N VAL A 44 18.76 14.06 -24.18
CA VAL A 44 19.80 13.11 -24.61
C VAL A 44 19.40 11.68 -24.26
N LYS A 45 18.91 11.47 -23.03
CA LYS A 45 18.47 10.15 -22.57
C LYS A 45 17.22 9.68 -23.30
N LEU A 46 16.24 10.56 -23.46
CA LEU A 46 15.01 10.28 -24.22
C LEU A 46 15.33 9.86 -25.65
N ASP A 47 16.13 10.63 -26.38
CA ASP A 47 16.50 10.32 -27.78
C ASP A 47 17.28 9.00 -27.88
N ALA A 48 18.14 8.68 -26.90
CA ALA A 48 18.87 7.42 -26.86
C ALA A 48 17.94 6.21 -26.64
N THR A 49 17.03 6.31 -25.67
CA THR A 49 16.05 5.25 -25.35
C THR A 49 15.15 4.95 -26.56
N LEU A 50 14.59 5.99 -27.19
CA LEU A 50 13.70 5.81 -28.34
C LEU A 50 14.39 5.13 -29.51
N LYS A 51 15.65 5.48 -29.78
CA LYS A 51 16.45 4.82 -30.82
C LYS A 51 16.70 3.33 -30.50
N SER A 52 16.85 2.97 -29.23
CA SER A 52 17.05 1.58 -28.82
C SER A 52 15.79 0.71 -28.90
N LEU A 53 14.60 1.29 -28.68
CA LEU A 53 13.33 0.54 -28.68
C LEU A 53 12.82 0.20 -30.09
N GLY A 54 13.35 0.86 -31.13
CA GLY A 54 13.22 0.46 -32.54
C GLY A 54 11.88 0.78 -33.20
N ASP A 55 10.74 0.44 -32.57
CA ASP A 55 9.40 0.61 -33.14
C ASP A 55 8.56 1.60 -32.33
N PHE A 56 8.46 2.83 -32.84
CA PHE A 56 7.66 3.89 -32.24
C PHE A 56 6.14 3.61 -32.31
N GLY A 57 5.67 2.83 -33.29
CA GLY A 57 4.25 2.49 -33.44
C GLY A 57 3.76 1.58 -32.31
N VAL A 58 4.60 0.64 -31.87
CA VAL A 58 4.30 -0.22 -30.70
C VAL A 58 4.23 0.60 -29.40
N ILE A 59 5.15 1.58 -29.24
CA ILE A 59 5.14 2.52 -28.12
C ILE A 59 3.85 3.34 -28.12
N GLU A 60 3.47 3.89 -29.27
CA GLU A 60 2.26 4.70 -29.42
C GLU A 60 0.98 3.89 -29.10
N ASP A 61 0.85 2.68 -29.64
CA ASP A 61 -0.30 1.80 -29.39
C ASP A 61 -0.40 1.39 -27.91
N THR A 62 0.72 1.00 -27.31
CA THR A 62 0.77 0.64 -25.88
C THR A 62 0.40 1.84 -25.00
N PHE A 63 0.96 3.01 -25.29
CA PHE A 63 0.66 4.24 -24.56
C PHE A 63 -0.81 4.64 -24.71
N ALA A 64 -1.38 4.59 -25.91
CA ALA A 64 -2.78 4.92 -26.17
C ALA A 64 -3.75 3.98 -25.42
N LYS A 65 -3.41 2.69 -25.29
CA LYS A 65 -4.17 1.72 -24.49
C LYS A 65 -4.13 2.09 -23.00
N LEU A 66 -2.97 2.41 -22.46
CA LEU A 66 -2.82 2.82 -21.05
C LEU A 66 -3.57 4.13 -20.76
N ILE A 67 -3.50 5.12 -21.64
CA ILE A 67 -4.27 6.37 -21.50
C ILE A 67 -5.78 6.10 -21.52
N SER A 68 -6.23 5.18 -22.36
CA SER A 68 -7.66 4.82 -22.41
C SER A 68 -8.14 4.12 -21.13
N ARG A 69 -7.32 3.21 -20.58
CA ARG A 69 -7.61 2.55 -19.30
C ARG A 69 -7.56 3.54 -18.14
N ARG A 70 -6.56 4.42 -18.11
CA ARG A 70 -6.46 5.48 -17.11
C ARG A 70 -7.67 6.40 -17.17
N ALA A 71 -8.08 6.86 -18.35
CA ALA A 71 -9.32 7.65 -18.54
C ALA A 71 -10.60 6.91 -18.09
N GLY A 72 -10.56 5.58 -18.00
CA GLY A 72 -11.58 4.74 -17.34
C GLY A 72 -11.42 4.63 -15.81
N HIS A 73 -10.65 5.54 -15.20
CA HIS A 73 -10.31 5.60 -13.78
C HIS A 73 -9.52 4.40 -13.23
N GLU A 74 -8.96 3.51 -14.07
CA GLU A 74 -8.09 2.46 -13.53
C GLU A 74 -6.87 3.09 -12.83
N PRO A 75 -6.52 2.71 -11.58
CA PRO A 75 -5.44 3.34 -10.83
C PRO A 75 -4.12 3.35 -11.59
N LEU A 76 -3.39 4.46 -11.54
CA LEU A 76 -2.07 4.59 -12.19
C LEU A 76 -1.13 3.45 -11.78
N GLN A 77 -1.14 3.08 -10.50
CA GLN A 77 -0.29 2.04 -9.93
C GLN A 77 -0.65 0.64 -10.44
N TYR A 78 -1.91 0.36 -10.76
CA TYR A 78 -2.29 -0.90 -11.42
C TYR A 78 -1.83 -0.94 -12.87
N LEU A 79 -1.82 0.22 -13.55
CA LEU A 79 -1.36 0.33 -14.92
C LEU A 79 0.17 0.17 -15.03
N THR A 80 0.91 0.69 -14.07
CA THR A 80 2.38 0.56 -14.01
C THR A 80 2.84 -0.71 -13.28
N GLY A 81 1.96 -1.33 -12.49
CA GLY A 81 2.26 -2.50 -11.67
C GLY A 81 3.02 -2.19 -10.36
N THR A 82 3.21 -0.90 -10.03
CA THR A 82 4.06 -0.47 -8.92
C THR A 82 3.43 0.69 -8.16
N ALA A 83 3.48 0.61 -6.84
CA ALA A 83 3.26 1.70 -5.90
C ALA A 83 4.54 1.97 -5.10
N TYR A 84 4.84 3.25 -4.88
CA TYR A 84 5.94 3.65 -4.00
C TYR A 84 5.40 3.72 -2.57
N PHE A 85 6.11 3.11 -1.63
CA PHE A 85 5.79 3.18 -0.21
C PHE A 85 7.09 3.26 0.58
N ARG A 86 7.30 4.39 1.27
CA ARG A 86 8.59 4.76 1.87
C ARG A 86 9.71 4.67 0.83
N HIS A 87 10.74 3.86 1.07
CA HIS A 87 11.85 3.64 0.14
C HIS A 87 11.65 2.40 -0.75
N LEU A 88 10.46 1.79 -0.72
CA LEU A 88 10.15 0.54 -1.41
C LEU A 88 9.32 0.74 -2.68
N GLU A 89 9.56 -0.13 -3.66
CA GLU A 89 8.72 -0.32 -4.83
C GLU A 89 7.86 -1.57 -4.62
N ILE A 90 6.60 -1.38 -4.25
CA ILE A 90 5.65 -2.44 -3.98
C ILE A 90 4.92 -2.81 -5.27
N GLU A 91 4.98 -4.07 -5.68
CA GLU A 91 4.19 -4.57 -6.80
C GLU A 91 2.72 -4.65 -6.41
N VAL A 92 1.86 -4.08 -7.26
CA VAL A 92 0.41 -3.99 -7.05
C VAL A 92 -0.36 -4.21 -8.34
N GLY A 93 -1.63 -4.52 -8.20
CA GLY A 93 -2.57 -4.68 -9.31
C GLY A 93 -3.96 -5.05 -8.78
N PRO A 94 -4.88 -5.47 -9.66
CA PRO A 94 -6.22 -5.88 -9.24
C PRO A 94 -6.19 -6.89 -8.08
N GLY A 95 -7.06 -6.68 -7.09
CA GLY A 95 -7.20 -7.55 -5.91
C GLY A 95 -6.41 -7.12 -4.66
N VAL A 96 -5.64 -6.02 -4.71
CA VAL A 96 -4.93 -5.49 -3.53
C VAL A 96 -5.04 -3.97 -3.40
N LEU A 97 -5.18 -3.47 -2.18
CA LEU A 97 -5.16 -2.03 -1.93
C LEU A 97 -3.84 -1.42 -2.39
N VAL A 98 -3.90 -0.30 -3.13
CA VAL A 98 -2.70 0.48 -3.45
C VAL A 98 -2.23 1.19 -2.16
N PRO A 99 -0.99 0.98 -1.70
CA PRO A 99 -0.46 1.61 -0.50
C PRO A 99 -0.65 3.12 -0.50
N ARG A 100 -1.08 3.67 0.65
CA ARG A 100 -1.37 5.09 0.83
C ARG A 100 -0.20 5.80 1.51
N PRO A 101 0.19 7.01 1.06
CA PRO A 101 1.26 7.77 1.70
C PRO A 101 1.02 8.05 3.18
N GLU A 102 -0.24 8.22 3.58
CA GLU A 102 -0.66 8.47 4.96
C GLU A 102 -0.24 7.33 5.89
N SER A 103 -0.31 6.07 5.41
CA SER A 103 0.10 4.89 6.17
C SER A 103 1.60 4.83 6.46
N GLU A 104 2.43 5.66 5.81
CA GLU A 104 3.85 5.77 6.13
C GLU A 104 4.06 6.31 7.56
N LEU A 105 3.16 7.15 8.06
CA LEU A 105 3.21 7.67 9.43
C LEU A 105 3.01 6.56 10.47
N LEU A 106 2.19 5.56 10.15
CA LEU A 106 1.98 4.40 11.01
C LEU A 106 3.26 3.57 11.15
N VAL A 107 3.99 3.38 10.04
CA VAL A 107 5.30 2.71 10.06
C VAL A 107 6.30 3.51 10.87
N GLU A 108 6.36 4.83 10.72
CA GLU A 108 7.27 5.68 11.49
C GLU A 108 7.03 5.56 13.01
N ALA A 109 5.76 5.52 13.44
CA ALA A 109 5.39 5.32 14.83
C ALA A 109 5.90 3.97 15.36
N VAL A 110 5.73 2.90 14.58
CA VAL A 110 6.25 1.57 14.93
C VAL A 110 7.77 1.55 14.99
N LEU A 111 8.47 2.13 14.01
CA LEU A 111 9.94 2.18 14.00
C LEU A 111 10.51 2.95 15.19
N THR A 112 9.85 4.04 15.60
CA THR A 112 10.20 4.78 16.82
C THR A 112 10.06 3.87 18.06
N HIS A 113 8.99 3.08 18.14
CA HIS A 113 8.80 2.15 19.24
C HIS A 113 9.84 1.01 19.24
N VAL A 114 10.15 0.47 18.06
CA VAL A 114 11.18 -0.56 17.89
C VAL A 114 12.52 -0.07 18.43
N LYS A 115 12.98 1.14 18.06
CA LYS A 115 14.23 1.72 18.57
C LYS A 115 14.26 1.79 20.10
N ASN A 116 13.16 2.22 20.72
CA ASN A 116 13.04 2.29 22.18
C ASN A 116 13.09 0.91 22.87
N LEU A 117 12.59 -0.12 22.20
CA LEU A 117 12.69 -1.51 22.68
C LEU A 117 14.10 -2.06 22.51
N GLU A 118 14.77 -1.75 21.40
CA GLU A 118 16.13 -2.21 21.09
C GLU A 118 17.16 -1.81 22.17
N GLU A 119 16.95 -0.66 22.83
CA GLU A 119 17.75 -0.21 23.98
C GLU A 119 17.55 -1.05 25.25
N LYS A 120 16.40 -1.72 25.36
CA LYS A 120 15.96 -2.44 26.57
C LYS A 120 16.10 -3.95 26.45
N VAL A 121 16.08 -4.48 25.23
CA VAL A 121 16.10 -5.92 24.97
C VAL A 121 17.25 -6.29 24.04
N THR A 122 17.85 -7.46 24.26
CA THR A 122 18.96 -7.98 23.45
C THR A 122 18.51 -8.93 22.33
N GLY A 123 17.24 -9.35 22.34
CA GLY A 123 16.67 -10.28 21.36
C GLY A 123 16.00 -9.62 20.15
N GLU A 124 15.35 -10.42 19.31
CA GLU A 124 14.50 -9.96 18.22
C GLU A 124 13.19 -9.35 18.74
N ILE A 125 12.67 -8.35 18.04
CA ILE A 125 11.39 -7.71 18.34
C ILE A 125 10.33 -8.31 17.40
N SER A 126 9.34 -8.96 17.97
CA SER A 126 8.29 -9.63 17.21
C SER A 126 7.17 -8.66 16.80
N VAL A 127 6.91 -8.57 15.50
CA VAL A 127 5.91 -7.68 14.91
C VAL A 127 4.89 -8.49 14.12
N ILE A 128 3.60 -8.19 14.26
CA ILE A 128 2.53 -8.77 13.44
C ILE A 128 1.82 -7.64 12.69
N ASP A 129 1.78 -7.74 11.37
CA ASP A 129 0.98 -6.89 10.48
C ASP A 129 -0.33 -7.61 10.15
N LEU A 130 -1.46 -7.08 10.65
CA LEU A 130 -2.78 -7.65 10.40
C LEU A 130 -3.43 -6.98 9.20
N GLY A 131 -3.92 -7.77 8.24
CA GLY A 131 -4.49 -7.24 7.00
C GLY A 131 -3.42 -6.66 6.08
N SER A 132 -2.33 -7.40 5.90
CA SER A 132 -1.09 -6.89 5.31
C SER A 132 -1.22 -6.45 3.84
N GLY A 133 -2.27 -6.89 3.13
CA GLY A 133 -2.54 -6.48 1.77
C GLY A 133 -1.37 -6.83 0.83
N SER A 134 -0.71 -5.82 0.27
CA SER A 134 0.48 -5.99 -0.58
C SER A 134 1.78 -6.24 0.19
N GLY A 135 1.74 -6.12 1.52
CA GLY A 135 2.90 -6.23 2.41
C GLY A 135 3.59 -4.91 2.70
N ALA A 136 3.04 -3.77 2.27
CA ALA A 136 3.70 -2.47 2.36
C ALA A 136 4.20 -2.13 3.78
N LEU A 137 3.34 -2.30 4.80
CA LEU A 137 3.69 -2.04 6.20
C LEU A 137 4.73 -3.05 6.71
N ALA A 138 4.43 -4.35 6.57
CA ALA A 138 5.32 -5.42 7.01
C ALA A 138 6.73 -5.32 6.41
N LEU A 139 6.82 -5.05 5.10
CA LEU A 139 8.09 -4.97 4.38
C LEU A 139 8.88 -3.73 4.77
N ALA A 140 8.22 -2.57 4.89
CA ALA A 140 8.88 -1.35 5.34
C ALA A 140 9.48 -1.52 6.74
N ILE A 141 8.76 -2.14 7.68
CA ILE A 141 9.29 -2.43 9.02
C ILE A 141 10.47 -3.41 8.94
N ALA A 142 10.33 -4.49 8.16
CA ALA A 142 11.37 -5.51 8.06
C ALA A 142 12.66 -5.00 7.42
N THR A 143 12.59 -4.03 6.49
CA THR A 143 13.78 -3.47 5.83
C THR A 143 14.42 -2.32 6.63
N GLU A 144 13.62 -1.52 7.36
CA GLU A 144 14.14 -0.38 8.15
C GLU A 144 14.57 -0.79 9.57
N ALA A 145 14.06 -1.90 10.11
CA ALA A 145 14.42 -2.40 11.43
C ALA A 145 14.87 -3.88 11.39
N PRO A 146 16.18 -4.15 11.12
CA PRO A 146 16.70 -5.49 10.91
C PRO A 146 16.58 -6.46 12.11
N ARG A 147 16.38 -5.96 13.33
CA ARG A 147 16.15 -6.78 14.53
C ARG A 147 14.69 -7.20 14.71
N THR A 148 13.80 -6.82 13.78
CA THR A 148 12.40 -7.23 13.84
C THR A 148 12.18 -8.59 13.17
N ARG A 149 11.26 -9.37 13.74
CA ARG A 149 10.71 -10.57 13.11
C ARG A 149 9.25 -10.32 12.79
N VAL A 150 8.98 -10.08 11.52
CA VAL A 150 7.64 -9.68 11.05
C VAL A 150 6.84 -10.88 10.54
N ILE A 151 5.60 -10.99 11.00
CA ILE A 151 4.57 -11.87 10.43
C ILE A 151 3.52 -10.99 9.74
N ALA A 152 3.31 -11.21 8.44
CA ALA A 152 2.28 -10.57 7.65
C ALA A 152 1.07 -11.51 7.54
N VAL A 153 -0.07 -11.09 8.10
CA VAL A 153 -1.34 -11.83 8.04
C VAL A 153 -2.23 -11.22 6.97
N GLU A 154 -2.73 -12.04 6.04
CA GLU A 154 -3.70 -11.62 5.03
C GLU A 154 -4.77 -12.70 4.83
N LYS A 155 -6.03 -12.31 4.67
CA LYS A 155 -7.16 -13.25 4.47
C LYS A 155 -7.58 -13.37 3.00
N SER A 156 -7.35 -12.33 2.20
CA SER A 156 -7.74 -12.28 0.80
C SER A 156 -6.77 -13.12 -0.02
N PRO A 157 -7.24 -14.15 -0.75
CA PRO A 157 -6.37 -14.92 -1.64
C PRO A 157 -5.70 -14.05 -2.70
N GLU A 158 -6.42 -13.06 -3.23
CA GLU A 158 -5.94 -12.14 -4.27
C GLU A 158 -4.81 -11.24 -3.73
N ALA A 159 -5.00 -10.64 -2.55
CA ALA A 159 -3.97 -9.82 -1.92
C ALA A 159 -2.75 -10.66 -1.49
N THR A 160 -2.98 -11.90 -1.04
CA THR A 160 -1.91 -12.82 -0.66
C THR A 160 -0.95 -13.12 -1.82
N GLU A 161 -1.45 -13.19 -3.06
CA GLU A 161 -0.58 -13.35 -4.23
C GLU A 161 0.40 -12.17 -4.37
N TRP A 162 -0.08 -10.94 -4.17
CA TRP A 162 0.75 -9.74 -4.19
C TRP A 162 1.72 -9.71 -3.00
N LEU A 163 1.25 -10.01 -1.80
CA LEU A 163 2.08 -10.12 -0.60
C LEU A 163 3.26 -11.07 -0.81
N LYS A 164 3.01 -12.27 -1.34
CA LYS A 164 4.05 -13.27 -1.58
C LYS A 164 5.07 -12.80 -2.63
N LYS A 165 4.62 -12.15 -3.71
CA LYS A 165 5.52 -11.59 -4.73
C LYS A 165 6.45 -10.53 -4.12
N ASN A 166 5.90 -9.61 -3.35
CA ASN A 166 6.67 -8.55 -2.71
C ASN A 166 7.63 -9.08 -1.64
N VAL A 167 7.19 -10.03 -0.82
CA VAL A 167 8.06 -10.70 0.17
C VAL A 167 9.23 -11.40 -0.50
N ALA A 168 8.99 -12.15 -1.58
CA ALA A 168 10.05 -12.83 -2.31
C ALA A 168 11.06 -11.85 -2.95
N LYS A 169 10.59 -10.68 -3.39
CA LYS A 169 11.43 -9.68 -4.05
C LYS A 169 12.21 -8.79 -3.07
N ILE A 170 11.60 -8.42 -1.95
CA ILE A 170 12.10 -7.34 -1.07
C ILE A 170 12.73 -7.91 0.20
N SER A 171 12.05 -8.83 0.91
CA SER A 171 12.54 -9.36 2.18
C SER A 171 11.91 -10.71 2.51
N GLU A 172 12.61 -11.80 2.17
CA GLU A 172 12.20 -13.18 2.47
C GLU A 172 12.12 -13.49 3.98
N ASN A 173 12.59 -12.57 4.83
CA ASN A 173 12.50 -12.69 6.28
C ASN A 173 11.10 -12.46 6.83
N VAL A 174 10.22 -11.80 6.07
CA VAL A 174 8.81 -11.63 6.43
C VAL A 174 8.08 -12.96 6.28
N ARG A 175 7.44 -13.44 7.35
CA ARG A 175 6.64 -14.66 7.31
C ARG A 175 5.21 -14.32 6.89
N VAL A 176 4.76 -14.88 5.77
CA VAL A 176 3.35 -14.77 5.32
C VAL A 176 2.48 -15.82 6.02
N VAL A 177 1.32 -15.41 6.51
CA VAL A 177 0.29 -16.28 7.09
C VAL A 177 -1.07 -15.93 6.49
N GLU A 178 -1.68 -16.91 5.83
CA GLU A 178 -3.05 -16.79 5.32
C GLU A 178 -4.06 -17.07 6.43
N GLY A 179 -4.96 -16.12 6.72
CA GLY A 179 -6.00 -16.31 7.73
C GLY A 179 -6.76 -15.05 8.11
N ASP A 180 -7.91 -15.22 8.76
CA ASP A 180 -8.71 -14.12 9.28
C ASP A 180 -8.19 -13.68 10.65
N VAL A 181 -8.07 -12.37 10.86
CA VAL A 181 -7.61 -11.75 12.11
C VAL A 181 -8.39 -12.24 13.34
N ALA A 182 -9.63 -12.70 13.19
CA ALA A 182 -10.47 -13.20 14.26
C ALA A 182 -9.88 -14.41 15.00
N ASP A 183 -9.18 -15.32 14.31
CA ASP A 183 -8.70 -16.58 14.88
C ASP A 183 -7.25 -16.94 14.51
N VAL A 184 -6.60 -16.13 13.66
CA VAL A 184 -5.21 -16.36 13.24
C VAL A 184 -4.25 -16.43 14.44
N LEU A 185 -3.17 -17.20 14.24
CA LEU A 185 -2.01 -17.31 15.12
C LEU A 185 -2.36 -17.75 16.57
N PRO A 186 -3.06 -18.89 16.77
CA PRO A 186 -3.44 -19.35 18.10
C PRO A 186 -2.20 -19.58 18.99
N GLY A 187 -2.23 -19.00 20.20
CA GLY A 187 -1.15 -19.13 21.19
C GLY A 187 0.12 -18.31 20.90
N VAL A 188 0.16 -17.57 19.79
CA VAL A 188 1.28 -16.69 19.46
C VAL A 188 1.17 -15.38 20.25
N LYS A 189 2.33 -14.85 20.64
CA LYS A 189 2.46 -13.56 21.30
C LYS A 189 3.54 -12.71 20.64
N CYS A 190 3.30 -11.41 20.51
CA CYS A 190 4.22 -10.46 19.89
C CYS A 190 4.41 -9.18 20.71
N ASP A 191 5.44 -8.40 20.37
CA ASP A 191 5.74 -7.12 21.01
C ASP A 191 4.92 -5.98 20.39
N ILE A 192 4.68 -6.03 19.08
CA ILE A 192 3.98 -4.99 18.32
C ILE A 192 2.98 -5.61 17.36
N VAL A 193 1.79 -5.04 17.30
CA VAL A 193 0.81 -5.26 16.24
C VAL A 193 0.63 -3.95 15.47
N ILE A 194 0.69 -4.04 14.14
CA ILE A 194 0.36 -2.95 13.23
C ILE A 194 -0.83 -3.37 12.37
N ALA A 195 -1.74 -2.44 12.08
CA ALA A 195 -2.87 -2.70 11.21
C ALA A 195 -3.34 -1.44 10.48
N ASN A 196 -3.63 -1.59 9.19
CA ASN A 196 -4.50 -0.67 8.44
C ASN A 196 -5.79 -1.42 8.09
N PRO A 197 -6.78 -1.48 9.00
CA PRO A 197 -8.02 -2.21 8.75
C PRO A 197 -8.88 -1.46 7.72
N PRO A 198 -9.81 -2.16 7.04
CA PRO A 198 -10.87 -1.46 6.32
C PRO A 198 -11.73 -0.68 7.31
N TYR A 199 -11.83 0.63 7.15
CA TYR A 199 -12.49 1.52 8.11
C TYR A 199 -13.58 2.40 7.49
N ILE A 200 -13.85 2.26 6.19
CA ILE A 200 -14.80 3.12 5.49
C ILE A 200 -16.25 2.62 5.74
N PRO A 201 -17.20 3.49 6.12
CA PRO A 201 -18.62 3.13 6.18
C PRO A 201 -19.16 2.67 4.84
N ASN A 202 -20.01 1.65 4.82
CA ASN A 202 -20.62 1.07 3.60
C ASN A 202 -21.35 2.11 2.72
N THR A 203 -21.83 3.19 3.32
CA THR A 203 -22.59 4.25 2.63
C THR A 203 -21.72 5.40 2.13
N GLN A 204 -20.44 5.43 2.46
CA GLN A 204 -19.55 6.53 2.07
C GLN A 204 -19.24 6.47 0.58
N SER A 205 -19.42 7.59 -0.12
CA SER A 205 -19.03 7.71 -1.52
C SER A 205 -17.51 7.83 -1.64
N LEU A 206 -16.93 7.07 -2.55
CA LEU A 206 -15.49 7.09 -2.82
C LEU A 206 -15.19 7.63 -4.22
N PRO A 207 -13.98 8.15 -4.46
CA PRO A 207 -13.49 8.44 -5.79
C PRO A 207 -13.63 7.23 -6.72
N ARG A 208 -13.89 7.45 -8.01
CA ARG A 208 -14.20 6.38 -8.97
C ARG A 208 -13.07 5.37 -9.13
N ASP A 209 -11.83 5.82 -9.10
CA ASP A 209 -10.64 4.96 -9.18
C ASP A 209 -10.53 3.99 -8.00
N VAL A 210 -10.94 4.43 -6.81
CA VAL A 210 -11.04 3.56 -5.62
C VAL A 210 -12.28 2.66 -5.71
N ALA A 211 -13.46 3.26 -5.92
CA ALA A 211 -14.74 2.55 -5.85
C ALA A 211 -14.89 1.45 -6.93
N GLU A 212 -14.37 1.68 -8.14
CA GLU A 212 -14.57 0.78 -9.28
C GLU A 212 -13.47 -0.28 -9.42
N HIS A 213 -12.26 -0.05 -8.85
CA HIS A 213 -11.09 -0.90 -9.13
C HIS A 213 -10.41 -1.48 -7.89
N GLU A 214 -10.48 -0.83 -6.73
CA GLU A 214 -9.88 -1.36 -5.52
C GLU A 214 -10.82 -2.35 -4.81
N PRO A 215 -10.27 -3.38 -4.14
CA PRO A 215 -11.09 -4.44 -3.58
C PRO A 215 -11.93 -3.94 -2.41
N HIS A 216 -13.27 -4.06 -2.52
CA HIS A 216 -14.22 -3.65 -1.47
C HIS A 216 -13.86 -4.18 -0.07
N ILE A 217 -13.32 -5.41 0.01
CA ILE A 217 -12.93 -6.06 1.28
C ILE A 217 -11.78 -5.33 1.99
N ALA A 218 -10.98 -4.54 1.28
CA ALA A 218 -9.90 -3.73 1.84
C ALA A 218 -10.33 -2.32 2.23
N LEU A 219 -11.51 -1.88 1.78
CA LEU A 219 -12.00 -0.50 1.98
C LEU A 219 -13.05 -0.42 3.10
N PHE A 220 -14.08 -1.25 3.00
CA PHE A 220 -15.29 -1.07 3.81
C PHE A 220 -15.23 -1.80 5.15
N GLY A 221 -15.34 -1.03 6.22
CA GLY A 221 -15.28 -1.48 7.60
C GLY A 221 -16.60 -1.96 8.20
N GLY A 222 -17.72 -1.82 7.47
CA GLY A 222 -19.08 -2.17 7.91
C GLY A 222 -20.05 -1.00 7.82
N GLU A 223 -21.20 -1.09 8.49
CA GLU A 223 -22.23 -0.03 8.44
C GLU A 223 -21.70 1.31 8.93
N THR A 224 -20.96 1.30 10.03
CA THR A 224 -20.37 2.50 10.63
C THR A 224 -18.90 2.69 10.27
N GLY A 225 -18.28 1.69 9.65
CA GLY A 225 -16.84 1.64 9.41
C GLY A 225 -16.03 1.18 10.63
N MET A 226 -16.68 0.95 11.78
CA MET A 226 -16.01 0.55 13.04
C MET A 226 -16.07 -0.95 13.34
N GLU A 227 -16.86 -1.72 12.59
CA GLU A 227 -17.07 -3.15 12.84
C GLU A 227 -15.79 -3.97 12.60
N LEU A 228 -15.07 -3.69 11.49
CA LEU A 228 -13.77 -4.32 11.24
C LEU A 228 -12.66 -3.77 12.15
N PRO A 229 -12.48 -2.45 12.35
CA PRO A 229 -11.48 -1.94 13.30
C PRO A 229 -11.58 -2.58 14.69
N LYS A 230 -12.79 -2.80 15.21
CA LYS A 230 -13.01 -3.53 16.49
C LYS A 230 -12.42 -4.94 16.46
N ARG A 231 -12.64 -5.70 15.37
CA ARG A 231 -12.07 -7.06 15.24
C ARG A 231 -10.55 -7.05 15.20
N PHE A 232 -9.93 -6.04 14.60
CA PHE A 232 -8.48 -5.88 14.56
C PHE A 232 -7.94 -5.52 15.95
N ILE A 233 -8.62 -4.66 16.70
CA ILE A 233 -8.28 -4.34 18.10
C ILE A 233 -8.38 -5.59 18.98
N ASP A 234 -9.46 -6.36 18.87
CA ASP A 234 -9.64 -7.62 19.63
C ASP A 234 -8.55 -8.64 19.29
N ALA A 235 -8.17 -8.73 18.01
CA ALA A 235 -7.07 -9.58 17.56
C ALA A 235 -5.72 -9.09 18.14
N ALA A 236 -5.48 -7.79 18.15
CA ALA A 236 -4.27 -7.21 18.74
C ALA A 236 -4.18 -7.50 20.23
N ALA A 237 -5.27 -7.31 21.00
CA ALA A 237 -5.32 -7.62 22.43
C ALA A 237 -5.00 -9.10 22.69
N ARG A 238 -5.50 -10.00 21.84
CA ARG A 238 -5.17 -11.44 21.90
C ARG A 238 -3.71 -11.72 21.58
N LEU A 239 -3.11 -11.03 20.62
CA LEU A 239 -1.76 -11.33 20.10
C LEU A 239 -0.64 -10.60 20.85
N LEU A 240 -0.93 -9.54 21.58
CA LEU A 240 0.10 -8.78 22.27
C LEU A 240 0.54 -9.44 23.58
N LYS A 241 1.83 -9.32 23.88
CA LYS A 241 2.40 -9.51 25.23
C LYS A 241 1.89 -8.39 26.14
N SER A 242 1.94 -8.61 27.45
CA SER A 242 1.71 -7.51 28.40
C SER A 242 2.72 -6.39 28.17
N GLY A 243 2.24 -5.15 28.01
CA GLY A 243 3.05 -3.98 27.68
C GLY A 243 3.44 -3.86 26.20
N GLY A 244 2.92 -4.73 25.33
CA GLY A 244 3.06 -4.61 23.88
C GLY A 244 2.26 -3.43 23.31
N VAL A 245 2.51 -3.09 22.05
CA VAL A 245 1.95 -1.91 21.39
C VAL A 245 1.08 -2.29 20.20
N LEU A 246 -0.07 -1.64 20.09
CA LEU A 246 -0.89 -1.62 18.89
C LEU A 246 -0.71 -0.26 18.19
N ALA A 247 -0.41 -0.29 16.90
CA ALA A 247 -0.53 0.86 16.00
C ALA A 247 -1.63 0.55 14.98
N ILE A 248 -2.69 1.36 14.94
CA ILE A 248 -3.85 1.13 14.08
C ILE A 248 -4.20 2.41 13.31
N GLU A 249 -4.37 2.29 12.00
CA GLU A 249 -4.87 3.40 11.17
C GLU A 249 -6.38 3.58 11.32
N HIS A 250 -6.82 4.83 11.31
CA HIS A 250 -8.22 5.22 11.27
C HIS A 250 -8.36 6.61 10.64
N THR A 251 -9.57 6.99 10.27
CA THR A 251 -9.88 8.36 9.83
C THR A 251 -9.89 9.35 10.99
N ASP A 252 -9.72 10.64 10.73
CA ASP A 252 -9.74 11.70 11.75
C ASP A 252 -11.06 11.70 12.55
N GLU A 253 -12.18 11.36 11.92
CA GLU A 253 -13.51 11.33 12.53
C GLU A 253 -13.70 10.14 13.50
N GLN A 254 -12.88 9.09 13.37
CA GLN A 254 -13.01 7.86 14.14
C GLN A 254 -12.23 7.86 15.46
N GLY A 255 -11.40 8.87 15.72
CA GLY A 255 -10.49 8.89 16.88
C GLY A 255 -11.19 8.59 18.21
N ALA A 256 -12.28 9.31 18.53
CA ALA A 256 -13.02 9.10 19.77
C ALA A 256 -13.69 7.71 19.86
N ALA A 257 -14.12 7.15 18.72
CA ALA A 257 -14.73 5.83 18.68
C ALA A 257 -13.70 4.71 18.82
N ILE A 258 -12.50 4.88 18.26
CA ILE A 258 -11.36 3.98 18.41
C ILE A 258 -10.87 4.00 19.86
N ASP A 259 -10.69 5.18 20.45
CA ASP A 259 -10.28 5.35 21.84
C ASP A 259 -11.22 4.61 22.81
N ALA A 260 -12.53 4.78 22.66
CA ALA A 260 -13.53 4.10 23.49
C ALA A 260 -13.49 2.56 23.39
N VAL A 261 -12.98 2.00 22.28
CA VAL A 261 -12.77 0.55 22.13
C VAL A 261 -11.43 0.15 22.76
N LEU A 262 -10.38 0.92 22.50
CA LEU A 262 -9.03 0.67 23.03
C LEU A 262 -8.99 0.73 24.55
N SER A 263 -9.72 1.65 25.18
CA SER A 263 -9.69 1.90 26.63
C SER A 263 -10.11 0.71 27.51
N ARG A 264 -10.59 -0.39 26.91
CA ARG A 264 -10.93 -1.64 27.59
C ARG A 264 -9.68 -2.44 27.98
N ASP A 265 -8.70 -2.48 27.09
CA ASP A 265 -7.52 -3.36 27.18
C ASP A 265 -6.19 -2.61 27.01
N PHE A 266 -6.23 -1.34 26.58
CA PHE A 266 -5.08 -0.51 26.26
C PHE A 266 -5.10 0.82 27.01
N THR A 267 -3.90 1.39 27.17
CA THR A 267 -3.69 2.76 27.62
C THR A 267 -2.96 3.52 26.53
N GLU A 268 -3.40 4.74 26.24
CA GLU A 268 -2.67 5.64 25.34
C GLU A 268 -1.26 5.88 25.89
N ARG A 269 -0.28 5.92 25.00
CA ARG A 269 1.13 6.07 25.36
C ARG A 269 1.63 7.36 24.71
N ASP A 270 2.08 8.28 25.56
CA ASP A 270 2.71 9.54 25.17
C ASP A 270 3.96 9.33 24.29
#